data_AF-A0A978SQ09-F1
#
_entry.id   AF-A0A978SQ09-F1
#
_cell.length_a   1.000
_cell.length_b   1.000
_cell.length_c   1.000
_cell.angle_alpha   90.00
_cell.angle_beta   90.00
_cell.angle_gamma   90.00
#
_symmetry.space_group_name_H-M   'P 1'
#
loop_
_entity.id
_entity.type
_entity.pdbx_description
1 polymer ?
#
loop_
_entity_poly.entity_id
_entity_poly.type
_entity_poly.pdbx_seq_one_letter_code
_entity_poly.pdbx_strand_id
1 'polypeptide(L)' 'MTQSEVTQALNLARALNLIVASRTVNGALQVYSAAGYARSWESFNSEYPLERLQAMAERMRLRGLAS' A
#
# COMPACT_ATOMS: atom_id res chain seq x y z
N MET A 1 -11.32 -7.67 -4.76
CA MET A 1 -9.91 -8.08 -4.64
C MET A 1 -9.85 -9.44 -3.95
N THR A 2 -9.01 -10.32 -4.46
CA THR A 2 -8.63 -11.58 -3.83
C THR A 2 -7.67 -11.31 -2.66
N GLN A 3 -7.49 -12.29 -1.78
CA GLN A 3 -6.57 -12.16 -0.64
C GLN A 3 -5.10 -11.96 -1.09
N SER A 4 -4.70 -12.56 -2.21
CA SER A 4 -3.36 -12.40 -2.79
C SER A 4 -3.15 -10.98 -3.29
N GLU A 5 -4.13 -10.39 -3.98
CA GLU A 5 -4.08 -8.99 -4.44
C GLU A 5 -3.98 -8.00 -3.28
N VAL A 6 -4.73 -8.22 -2.19
CA VAL A 6 -4.65 -7.38 -0.99
C VAL A 6 -3.25 -7.48 -0.37
N THR A 7 -2.71 -8.70 -0.27
CA THR A 7 -1.36 -8.93 0.26
C THR A 7 -0.30 -8.24 -0.60
N GLN A 8 -0.41 -8.34 -1.92
CA GLN A 8 0.48 -7.67 -2.87
C GLN A 8 0.41 -6.15 -2.71
N ALA A 9 -0.80 -5.59 -2.66
CA ALA A 9 -1.01 -4.16 -2.52
C ALA A 9 -0.42 -3.63 -1.19
N LEU A 10 -0.62 -4.32 -0.07
CA LEU A 10 -0.03 -3.96 1.22
C LEU A 10 1.51 -3.99 1.18
N ASN A 11 2.10 -4.98 0.53
CA ASN A 11 3.55 -5.08 0.41
C ASN A 11 4.12 -3.95 -0.46
N LEU A 12 3.48 -3.65 -1.60
CA LEU A 12 3.88 -2.52 -2.45
C LEU A 12 3.73 -1.19 -1.72
N ALA A 13 2.63 -0.98 -0.99
CA ALA A 13 2.41 0.24 -0.22
C ALA A 13 3.49 0.46 0.85
N ARG A 14 3.97 -0.61 1.51
CA ARG A 14 5.12 -0.52 2.44
C ARG A 14 6.42 -0.21 1.71
N ALA A 15 6.69 -0.88 0.60
CA ALA A 15 7.90 -0.63 -0.20
C ALA A 15 7.96 0.82 -0.73
N LEU A 16 6.80 1.41 -1.00
CA LEU A 16 6.65 2.81 -1.42
C LEU A 16 6.60 3.81 -0.24
N ASN A 17 6.78 3.34 1.00
CA ASN A 17 6.67 4.14 2.24
C ASN A 17 5.33 4.88 2.42
N LEU A 18 4.26 4.41 1.77
CA LEU A 18 2.91 4.98 1.94
C LEU A 18 2.28 4.56 3.26
N ILE A 19 2.60 3.35 3.71
CA ILE A 19 2.17 2.79 4.99
C ILE A 19 3.36 2.14 5.70
N VAL A 20 3.33 2.12 7.03
CA VAL A 20 4.31 1.40 7.87
C VAL A 20 3.74 0.09 8.40
N ALA A 21 2.42 0.02 8.60
CA ALA A 21 1.77 -1.15 9.15
C ALA A 21 0.34 -1.31 8.64
N SER A 22 -0.19 -2.53 8.78
CA SER A 22 -1.57 -2.86 8.50
C SER A 22 -2.07 -3.85 9.56
N ARG A 23 -3.27 -3.64 10.10
CA ARG A 23 -3.85 -4.49 11.14
C ARG A 23 -5.36 -4.60 10.96
N THR A 24 -5.91 -5.78 11.19
CA THR A 24 -7.36 -5.95 11.31
C THR A 24 -7.82 -5.52 12.70
N VAL A 25 -8.74 -4.56 12.77
CA VAL A 25 -9.34 -4.04 14.01
C VAL A 25 -10.86 -4.19 13.87
N ASN A 26 -11.51 -4.91 14.78
CA ASN A 26 -12.95 -5.18 14.74
C ASN A 26 -13.44 -5.74 13.40
N GLY A 27 -12.64 -6.61 12.76
CA GLY A 27 -12.97 -7.20 11.46
C GLY A 27 -12.66 -6.32 10.23
N ALA A 28 -12.31 -5.04 10.42
CA ALA A 28 -11.94 -4.14 9.35
C ALA A 28 -10.41 -4.02 9.23
N LEU A 29 -9.89 -4.09 8.00
CA LEU A 29 -8.47 -3.86 7.74
C LEU A 29 -8.17 -2.37 7.82
N GLN A 30 -7.24 -2.00 8.70
CA GLN A 30 -6.72 -0.64 8.87
C GLN A 30 -5.28 -0.58 8.39
N VAL A 31 -4.89 0.55 7.80
CA VAL A 31 -3.51 0.85 7.43
C VAL A 31 -3.02 2.09 8.16
N TYR A 32 -1.73 2.12 8.47
CA TYR A 32 -1.10 3.15 9.29
C TYR A 32 0.02 3.80 8.51
N SER A 33 0.03 5.12 8.40
CA SER A 33 1.13 5.88 7.82
C SER A 33 2.26 6.11 8.83
N ALA A 34 3.44 6.53 8.35
CA ALA A 34 4.56 6.88 9.21
C ALA A 34 4.26 8.04 10.18
N ALA A 35 3.30 8.90 9.83
CA ALA A 35 2.83 9.99 10.70
C ALA A 35 1.85 9.52 11.79
N GLY A 36 1.58 8.21 11.91
CA GLY A 36 0.70 7.64 12.92
C GLY A 36 -0.80 7.73 12.58
N TYR A 37 -1.15 8.26 11.41
CA TYR A 37 -2.54 8.29 10.97
C TYR A 37 -3.01 6.89 10.55
N ALA A 38 -4.11 6.45 11.15
CA ALA A 38 -4.83 5.25 10.75
C ALA A 38 -5.94 5.61 9.76
N ARG A 39 -6.11 4.80 8.72
CA ARG A 39 -7.27 4.88 7.82
C ARG A 39 -7.72 3.50 7.38
N SER A 40 -9.00 3.38 7.01
CA SER A 40 -9.53 2.11 6.53
C SER A 40 -8.86 1.68 5.23
N TRP A 41 -8.75 0.37 5.05
CA TRP A 41 -8.28 -0.23 3.82
C TRP A 41 -9.08 0.24 2.61
N GLU A 42 -10.41 0.34 2.72
CA GLU A 42 -11.25 0.77 1.60
C GLU A 42 -10.93 2.20 1.17
N SER A 43 -10.73 3.11 2.14
CA SER A 43 -10.33 4.48 1.87
C SER A 43 -8.93 4.54 1.25
N PHE A 44 -7.99 3.74 1.75
CA PHE A 44 -6.65 3.69 1.18
C PHE A 44 -6.65 3.13 -0.25
N ASN A 45 -7.36 2.04 -0.48
CA ASN A 45 -7.41 1.33 -1.76
C ASN A 45 -8.14 2.13 -2.85
N SER A 46 -9.09 3.02 -2.50
CA SER A 46 -9.70 3.92 -3.49
C SER A 46 -8.73 4.98 -3.99
N GLU A 47 -7.78 5.41 -3.17
CA GLU A 47 -6.75 6.38 -3.53
C GLU A 47 -5.53 5.72 -4.20
N TYR A 48 -5.14 4.54 -3.71
CA TYR A 48 -4.01 3.75 -4.15
C TYR A 48 -4.44 2.32 -4.53
N PRO A 49 -5.16 2.14 -5.65
CA PRO A 49 -5.49 0.81 -6.14
C PRO A 49 -4.22 0.06 -6.56
N LEU A 50 -4.29 -1.27 -6.61
CA LEU A 50 -3.14 -2.14 -6.87
C LEU A 50 -2.36 -1.76 -8.13
N GLU A 51 -3.05 -1.44 -9.22
CA GLU A 51 -2.45 -1.06 -10.50
C GLU A 51 -1.63 0.23 -10.37
N ARG A 52 -2.11 1.19 -9.57
CA ARG A 52 -1.40 2.43 -9.28
C ARG A 52 -0.14 2.17 -8.46
N LEU A 53 -0.25 1.31 -7.44
CA LEU A 53 0.89 0.91 -6.62
C LEU A 53 1.97 0.20 -7.45
N GLN A 54 1.56 -0.71 -8.35
CA GLN A 54 2.47 -1.38 -9.28
C GLN A 54 3.18 -0.38 -10.20
N ALA A 55 2.43 0.57 -10.80
CA ALA A 55 3.01 1.60 -11.65
C ALA A 55 4.00 2.52 -10.90
N MET A 56 3.70 2.85 -9.63
CA MET A 56 4.60 3.63 -8.77
C MET A 56 5.88 2.86 -8.44
N ALA A 57 5.77 1.58 -8.09
CA ALA A 57 6.90 0.71 -7.79
C ALA A 57 7.82 0.54 -9.00
N GLU A 58 7.25 0.33 -10.19
CA GLU A 58 8.04 0.22 -11.42
C GLU A 58 8.78 1.53 -11.74
N ARG A 59 8.13 2.68 -11.55
CA ARG A 59 8.80 3.99 -11.71
C ARG A 59 9.95 4.20 -10.73
N MET A 60 9.85 3.70 -9.50
CA MET A 60 10.97 3.74 -8.54
C MET A 60 12.09 2.80 -8.95
N ARG A 61 11.75 1.59 -9.40
CA ARG A 61 12.73 0.61 -9.90
C ARG A 61 13.52 1.17 -11.08
N LEU A 62 12.84 1.78 -12.05
CA LEU A 62 13.47 2.39 -13.22
C LEU A 62 14.36 3.59 -12.85
N ARG A 63 13.97 4.40 -11.85
CA ARG A 63 14.83 5.48 -11.34
C ARG A 63 16.08 4.95 -10.64
N GLY A 64 15.96 3.88 -9.86
CA GLY A 64 17.11 3.25 -9.19
C GLY A 64 18.08 2.54 -10.14
N LEU A 65 17.67 2.23 -11.36
CA LEU A 65 18.54 1.71 -12.42
C LEU A 65 19.19 2.80 -13.27
N ALA A 66 18.74 4.04 -13.15
CA ALA A 66 19.25 5.20 -13.90
C ALA A 66 20.31 6.02 -13.12
N SER A 67 20.73 5.55 -11.95
CA SER A 67 21.75 6.12 -11.07
C SER A 67 22.95 5.18 -10.96
#